data_AF-A0A965EY32-F1
#
_entry.id   AF-A0A965EY32-F1
#
_cell.length_a   1.000
_cell.length_b   1.000
_cell.length_c   1.000
_cell.angle_alpha   90.00
_cell.angle_beta   90.00
_cell.angle_gamma   90.00
#
_symmetry.space_group_name_H-M   'P 1'
#
loop_
_entity.id
_entity.type
_entity.pdbx_description
1 polymer ?
#
loop_
_entity_poly.entity_id
_entity_poly.type
_entity_poly.pdbx_seq_one_letter_code
_entity_poly.pdbx_strand_id
1 'polypeptide(L)' 'MIANYATAEDFATWEAKAKTMTDAELLWSAQDARRAAEAMRGWNPIAEGRYDDEAHTYGDEIRRRRANR' A
#
# COMPACT_ATOMS: atom_id res chain seq x y z
N MET A 1 -4.60 -5.53 -22.47
CA MET A 1 -4.25 -4.40 -21.58
C MET A 1 -3.95 -5.00 -20.23
N ILE A 2 -2.72 -4.89 -19.74
CA ILE A 2 -2.42 -5.27 -18.35
C ILE A 2 -3.00 -4.15 -17.50
N ALA A 3 -4.07 -4.45 -16.79
CA ALA A 3 -4.72 -3.51 -15.89
C ALA A 3 -3.77 -3.21 -14.72
N ASN A 4 -3.21 -2.00 -14.68
CA ASN A 4 -2.33 -1.54 -13.60
C ASN A 4 -3.11 -0.99 -12.38
N TYR A 5 -4.42 -1.22 -12.30
CA TYR A 5 -5.24 -0.79 -11.16
C TYR A 5 -5.20 -1.83 -10.04
N ALA A 6 -5.49 -1.41 -8.80
CA ALA A 6 -5.57 -2.33 -7.66
C ALA A 6 -6.85 -3.18 -7.73
N THR A 7 -6.70 -4.49 -7.63
CA THR A 7 -7.82 -5.44 -7.57
C THR A 7 -8.09 -5.89 -6.13
N ALA A 8 -9.25 -6.49 -5.88
CA ALA A 8 -9.56 -7.08 -4.57
C ALA A 8 -8.53 -8.14 -4.12
N GLU A 9 -7.93 -8.85 -5.07
CA GLU A 9 -6.87 -9.83 -4.80
C GLU A 9 -5.56 -9.17 -4.37
N ASP A 10 -5.23 -8.00 -4.96
CA ASP A 10 -4.09 -7.19 -4.52
C ASP A 10 -4.28 -6.76 -3.07
N PHE A 11 -5.45 -6.24 -2.71
CA PHE A 11 -5.76 -5.87 -1.32
C PHE A 11 -5.64 -7.06 -0.37
N ALA A 12 -6.19 -8.22 -0.71
CA ALA A 12 -6.06 -9.43 0.12
C ALA A 12 -4.58 -9.83 0.32
N THR A 13 -3.77 -9.70 -0.73
CA THR A 13 -2.34 -9.99 -0.68
C THR A 13 -1.59 -8.99 0.21
N TRP A 14 -1.84 -7.69 0.03
CA TRP A 14 -1.23 -6.64 0.84
C TRP A 14 -1.62 -6.75 2.31
N GLU A 15 -2.89 -7.02 2.61
CA GLU A 15 -3.36 -7.23 3.99
C GLU A 15 -2.73 -8.48 4.63
N ALA A 16 -2.63 -9.59 3.89
CA ALA A 16 -1.99 -10.80 4.38
C ALA A 16 -0.51 -10.55 4.68
N LYS A 17 0.20 -9.87 3.78
CA LYS A 17 1.60 -9.49 3.96
C LYS A 17 1.76 -8.53 5.14
N ALA A 18 0.91 -7.52 5.25
CA ALA A 18 0.93 -6.51 6.30
C ALA A 18 0.89 -7.15 7.70
N LYS A 19 0.04 -8.17 7.89
CA LYS A 19 -0.07 -8.93 9.15
C LYS A 19 1.22 -9.67 9.54
N THR A 20 2.05 -10.05 8.57
CA THR A 20 3.32 -10.75 8.82
C THR A 20 4.51 -9.81 9.05
N MET A 21 4.38 -8.54 8.72
CA MET A 21 5.46 -7.55 8.80
C MET A 21 5.58 -6.97 10.21
N THR A 22 6.78 -6.56 10.58
CA THR A 22 7.04 -5.70 11.73
C THR A 22 6.55 -4.27 11.48
N ASP A 23 6.41 -3.47 12.54
CA ASP A 23 6.01 -2.06 12.42
C ASP A 23 6.99 -1.25 11.58
N ALA A 24 8.29 -1.55 11.68
CA ALA A 24 9.33 -0.88 10.89
C ALA A 24 9.17 -1.20 9.40
N GLU A 25 8.98 -2.48 9.06
CA GLU A 25 8.77 -2.91 7.68
C GLU A 25 7.50 -2.30 7.09
N LEU A 26 6.39 -2.27 7.83
CA LEU A 26 5.15 -1.62 7.41
C LEU A 26 5.36 -0.13 7.10
N LEU A 27 6.08 0.59 7.97
CA LEU A 27 6.37 2.01 7.78
C LEU A 27 7.21 2.24 6.52
N TRP A 28 8.24 1.41 6.31
CA TRP A 28 9.09 1.48 5.12
C TRP A 28 8.31 1.17 3.85
N SER A 29 7.52 0.10 3.83
CA SER A 29 6.73 -0.27 2.64
C SER A 29 5.62 0.74 2.34
N ALA A 30 4.96 1.30 3.35
CA ALA A 30 4.00 2.38 3.14
C ALA A 30 4.67 3.64 2.56
N GLN A 31 5.89 3.96 2.99
CA GLN A 31 6.64 5.11 2.45
C GLN A 31 7.12 4.85 1.02
N ASP A 32 7.58 3.64 0.72
CA ASP A 32 8.02 3.26 -0.62
C ASP A 32 6.87 3.32 -1.63
N ALA A 33 5.70 2.77 -1.26
CA ALA A 33 4.49 2.86 -2.08
C ALA A 33 4.09 4.32 -2.33
N ARG A 34 4.15 5.22 -1.33
CA ARG A 34 3.89 6.66 -1.55
C ARG A 34 4.86 7.30 -2.53
N ARG A 35 6.15 6.97 -2.45
CA ARG A 35 7.16 7.48 -3.40
C ARG A 35 6.90 6.97 -4.81
N ALA A 36 6.46 5.72 -4.95
CA ALA A 36 6.05 5.17 -6.22
C ALA A 36 4.81 5.90 -6.77
N ALA A 37 3.80 6.19 -5.93
CA ALA A 37 2.65 6.99 -6.34
C ALA A 37 3.06 8.40 -6.81
N GLU A 38 3.94 9.08 -6.06
CA GLU A 38 4.49 10.38 -6.43
C GLU A 38 5.26 10.33 -7.77
N ALA A 39 6.03 9.27 -8.02
CA ALA A 39 6.75 9.08 -9.27
C ALA A 39 5.81 8.82 -10.47
N MET A 40 4.65 8.20 -10.22
CA MET A 40 3.63 7.94 -11.23
C MET A 40 2.72 9.13 -11.48
N ARG A 41 2.67 10.09 -10.55
CA ARG A 41 1.82 11.28 -10.64
C ARG A 41 2.04 12.05 -11.93
N GLY A 42 0.94 12.31 -12.64
CA GLY A 42 0.95 13.04 -13.92
C GLY A 42 1.42 12.22 -15.14
N TRP A 43 2.04 11.05 -14.93
CA TRP A 43 2.44 10.14 -16.01
C TRP A 43 1.48 8.96 -16.16
N ASN A 44 1.09 8.34 -15.04
CA ASN A 44 0.21 7.19 -15.02
C ASN A 44 -0.73 7.23 -13.80
N PRO A 45 -1.92 7.86 -13.94
CA PRO A 45 -2.88 7.98 -12.84
C PRO A 45 -3.39 6.64 -12.29
N ILE A 46 -3.39 5.59 -13.12
CA ILE A 46 -3.84 4.27 -12.71
C ILE A 46 -2.82 3.64 -11.76
N ALA A 47 -1.54 3.72 -12.12
CA ALA A 47 -0.46 3.23 -11.26
C ALA A 47 -0.31 4.09 -9.99
N GLU A 48 -0.49 5.42 -10.09
CA GLU A 48 -0.56 6.32 -8.94
C GLU A 48 -1.61 5.82 -7.94
N GLY A 49 -2.85 5.60 -8.39
CA GLY A 49 -3.93 5.10 -7.54
C GLY A 49 -3.61 3.73 -6.92
N ARG A 50 -3.05 2.79 -7.68
CA ARG A 50 -2.66 1.47 -7.16
C ARG A 50 -1.64 1.58 -6.02
N TYR A 51 -0.61 2.42 -6.17
CA TYR A 51 0.41 2.60 -5.13
C TYR A 51 -0.13 3.37 -3.93
N ASP A 52 -1.04 4.33 -4.14
CA ASP A 52 -1.74 4.99 -3.04
C ASP A 52 -2.59 3.98 -2.24
N ASP A 53 -3.32 3.09 -2.91
CA ASP A 53 -4.10 2.03 -2.27
C ASP A 53 -3.22 1.08 -1.45
N GLU A 54 -2.06 0.68 -1.98
CA GLU A 54 -1.09 -0.15 -1.26
C GLU A 54 -0.55 0.57 -0.01
N ALA A 55 -0.18 1.86 -0.15
CA ALA A 55 0.29 2.66 0.96
C ALA A 55 -0.77 2.83 2.06
N HIS A 56 -2.04 2.96 1.68
CA HIS A 56 -3.16 3.03 2.61
C HIS A 56 -3.35 1.70 3.34
N THR A 57 -3.26 0.58 2.63
CA THR A 57 -3.41 -0.76 3.22
C THR A 57 -2.38 -1.02 4.32
N TYR A 58 -1.10 -0.72 4.07
CA TYR A 58 -0.06 -0.84 5.10
C TYR A 58 -0.24 0.18 6.24
N GLY A 59 -0.66 1.41 5.91
CA GLY A 59 -0.98 2.44 6.89
C GLY A 59 -2.11 2.05 7.84
N ASP A 60 -3.13 1.37 7.33
CA ASP A 60 -4.27 0.89 8.12
C ASP A 60 -3.84 -0.19 9.11
N GLU A 61 -2.96 -1.10 8.72
CA GLU A 61 -2.43 -2.10 9.65
C GLU A 61 -1.66 -1.44 10.80
N ILE A 62 -0.83 -0.43 10.52
CA ILE A 62 -0.16 0.35 11.58
C ILE A 62 -1.17 1.01 12.52
N ARG A 63 -2.24 1.61 11.96
CA ARG A 63 -3.31 2.25 12.76
C ARG A 63 -4.02 1.23 13.64
N ARG A 64 -4.38 0.04 13.11
CA ARG A 64 -5.00 -1.05 13.87
C ARG A 64 -4.11 -1.52 15.01
N ARG A 65 -2.80 -1.72 14.76
CA ARG A 65 -1.83 -2.11 15.80
C ARG A 65 -1.73 -1.09 16.92
N ARG A 66 -1.72 0.21 16.57
CA ARG A 66 -1.68 1.30 17.55
C ARG A 66 -2.97 1.41 18.36
N ALA A 67 -4.13 1.14 17.77
CA ALA A 67 -5.41 1.17 18.47
C ALA A 67 -5.58 0.00 19.46
N ASN A 68 -4.91 -1.13 19.21
CA ASN A 68 -4.96 -2.33 20.06
C ASN A 68 -3.88 -2.37 21.16
N ARG A 69 -3.14 -1.28 21.37
CA ARG A 69 -2.05 -1.17 22.35
C ARG A 69 -2.46 -0.27 23.50
#